data_AF-A0A2U8FL88-F1
#
_entry.id   AF-A0A2U8FL88-F1
#
_cell.length_a   1.000
_cell.length_b   1.000
_cell.length_c   1.000
_cell.angle_alpha   90.00
_cell.angle_beta   90.00
_cell.angle_gamma   90.00
#
_symmetry.space_group_name_H-M   'P 1'
#
loop_
_entity.id
_entity.type
_entity.pdbx_description
1 polymer ?
#
loop_
_entity_poly.entity_id
_entity_poly.type
_entity_poly.pdbx_seq_one_letter_code
_entity_poly.pdbx_strand_id
1 'polypeptide(L)'
;MALFYSEKMAKKPQKKTACPVVEIQSLDYQGLGVTKIDGKTWFVEHALPTEKVAIQVIEEKRQYGRAKAVKWLKTAENRQTPSCAIYAQCGGCQMQHIPLEVQRETKQQALFQRLQKLQSSPIALEPMLVGQAKGYRRRTKLSVALQNGNLVMGFRMQNSNLIIPLEQCEILTLALSTLLPSLQNLLANWKQKKLLGHIELVEADNTVAMLLRYMGELDSSDLAQLLAFAEETKLSLFLMNDAQQIEHICGEKPYYKLNDLTLHFSIRDFIQVNAEQNQKMVAQALNWLALEKSDRVLDLFCGMGNFTLPLAQQAGYVVGVEGVEEMVVTARQNAVENQLDNVAFYQTNLDERFVDQPWAAEAFNKVLLDPARNGAYFALDHLCELNPERIVYVSCNPATLVRDAEKLIKSGYSLAKVAVIDMFPHTGHLESISLFVKAK
;
A
#
# COMPACT_ATOMS: atom_id res chain seq x y z
N MET A 1 -31.96 36.43 21.10
CA MET A 1 -31.72 35.76 22.40
C MET A 1 -31.10 34.40 22.10
N ALA A 2 -29.85 34.07 22.35
CA ALA A 2 -28.64 34.80 22.71
C ALA A 2 -27.51 34.15 21.88
N LEU A 3 -26.67 34.98 21.25
CA LEU A 3 -25.48 34.56 20.52
C LEU A 3 -24.37 34.24 21.54
N PHE A 4 -23.95 32.98 21.64
CA PHE A 4 -22.73 32.64 22.35
C PHE A 4 -21.54 32.79 21.40
N TYR A 5 -20.94 33.98 21.40
CA TYR A 5 -19.59 34.20 20.89
C TYR A 5 -18.60 33.48 21.82
N SER A 6 -18.01 32.37 21.37
CA SER A 6 -16.81 31.83 22.02
C SER A 6 -15.60 32.65 21.53
N GLU A 7 -14.98 33.39 22.44
CA GLU A 7 -13.72 34.09 22.17
C GLU A 7 -12.67 33.10 21.64
N LYS A 8 -12.06 33.43 20.50
CA LYS A 8 -10.85 32.73 20.02
C LYS A 8 -9.76 32.94 21.06
N MET A 9 -9.48 31.93 21.87
CA MET A 9 -8.29 31.91 22.73
C MET A 9 -7.06 32.24 21.90
N ALA A 10 -6.35 33.31 22.27
CA ALA A 10 -5.06 33.64 21.72
C ALA A 10 -4.13 32.42 21.86
N LYS A 11 -3.49 31.99 20.76
CA LYS A 11 -2.46 30.96 20.79
C LYS A 11 -1.36 31.41 21.76
N LYS A 12 -1.16 30.66 22.85
CA LYS A 12 -0.02 30.85 23.76
C LYS A 12 1.28 30.86 22.94
N PRO A 13 2.24 31.75 23.23
CA PRO A 13 3.54 31.72 22.56
C PRO A 13 4.20 30.37 22.82
N GLN A 14 4.55 29.66 21.75
CA GLN A 14 5.33 28.42 21.82
C GLN A 14 6.65 28.76 22.53
N LYS A 15 6.82 28.30 23.78
CA LYS A 15 8.11 28.32 24.45
C LYS A 15 9.13 27.70 23.48
N LYS A 16 10.24 28.40 23.21
CA LYS A 16 11.39 27.82 22.50
C LYS A 16 11.76 26.54 23.24
N THR A 17 11.29 25.40 22.75
CA THR A 17 11.52 24.11 23.37
C THR A 17 13.02 23.90 23.26
N ALA A 18 13.71 23.73 24.39
CA ALA A 18 15.09 23.27 24.36
C ALA A 18 15.13 22.07 23.42
N CYS A 19 16.01 22.08 22.42
CA CYS A 19 16.17 20.95 21.52
C CYS A 19 17.19 20.02 22.18
N PRO A 20 16.76 18.99 22.94
CA PRO A 20 17.70 18.12 23.61
C PRO A 20 18.60 17.47 22.57
N VAL A 21 19.87 17.29 22.94
CA VAL A 21 20.84 16.57 22.11
C VAL A 21 20.83 15.12 22.53
N VAL A 22 20.59 14.22 21.59
CA VAL A 22 20.51 12.79 21.81
C VAL A 22 21.45 12.04 20.87
N GLU A 23 21.86 10.85 21.30
CA GLU A 23 22.54 9.87 20.45
C GLU A 23 21.54 8.80 20.03
N ILE A 24 21.51 8.49 18.74
CA ILE A 24 20.59 7.49 18.19
C ILE A 24 21.21 6.10 18.31
N GLN A 25 20.44 5.17 18.85
CA GLN A 25 20.91 3.83 19.22
C GLN A 25 20.59 2.79 18.14
N SER A 26 19.42 2.88 17.52
CA SER A 26 18.94 1.91 16.55
C SER A 26 17.90 2.53 15.60
N LEU A 27 17.36 1.73 14.68
CA LEU A 27 16.23 2.09 13.81
C LEU A 27 15.04 1.20 14.10
N ASP A 28 13.83 1.74 14.00
CA ASP A 28 12.62 0.93 13.88
C ASP A 28 12.35 0.54 12.41
N TYR A 29 11.38 -0.35 12.17
CA TYR A 29 11.03 -0.81 10.83
C TYR A 29 10.50 0.31 9.91
N GLN A 30 10.06 1.45 10.48
CA GLN A 30 9.61 2.62 9.75
C GLN A 30 10.76 3.60 9.44
N GLY A 31 12.00 3.24 9.81
CA GLY A 31 13.19 4.06 9.55
C GLY A 31 13.30 5.25 10.50
N LEU A 32 12.63 5.19 11.65
CA LEU A 32 12.75 6.19 12.70
C LEU A 32 13.94 5.82 13.59
N GLY A 33 14.80 6.79 13.88
CA GLY A 33 15.86 6.65 14.86
C GLY A 33 15.28 6.41 16.25
N VAL A 34 15.78 5.42 16.96
CA VAL A 34 15.32 5.06 18.30
C VAL A 34 16.40 5.45 19.32
N THR A 35 15.98 6.15 20.37
CA THR A 35 16.83 6.49 21.51
C THR A 35 16.03 6.44 22.81
N LYS A 36 16.71 6.59 23.95
CA LYS A 36 16.07 6.70 25.26
C LYS A 36 16.49 8.01 25.95
N ILE A 37 15.50 8.73 26.45
CA ILE A 37 15.70 9.91 27.31
C ILE A 37 15.02 9.59 28.63
N ASP A 38 15.78 9.57 29.73
CA ASP A 38 15.30 9.22 31.07
C ASP A 38 14.49 7.90 31.11
N GLY A 39 14.98 6.89 30.38
CA GLY A 39 14.34 5.57 30.27
C GLY A 39 13.14 5.49 29.32
N LYS A 40 12.58 6.63 28.88
CA LYS A 40 11.47 6.69 27.90
C LYS A 40 12.00 6.52 26.48
N THR A 41 11.34 5.70 25.66
CA THR A 41 11.70 5.51 24.24
C THR A 41 11.25 6.68 23.39
N TRP A 42 12.13 7.16 22.50
CA TRP A 42 11.87 8.23 21.54
C TRP A 42 12.09 7.75 20.11
N PHE A 43 11.13 8.05 19.24
CA PHE A 43 11.22 7.83 17.79
C PHE A 43 11.53 9.17 17.10
N VAL A 44 12.64 9.22 16.38
CA VAL A 44 13.23 10.44 15.84
C VAL A 44 13.26 10.36 14.31
N GLU A 45 12.48 11.22 13.66
CA GLU A 45 12.46 11.36 12.21
C GLU A 45 13.80 11.92 11.69
N HIS A 46 14.24 11.39 10.55
CA HIS A 46 15.48 11.75 9.86
C HIS A 46 16.77 11.50 10.64
N ALA A 47 16.79 10.56 11.59
CA ALA A 47 17.98 10.27 12.39
C ALA A 47 18.41 8.80 12.23
N LEU A 48 19.72 8.58 12.08
CA LEU A 48 20.34 7.26 11.90
C LEU A 48 21.11 6.82 13.15
N PRO A 49 21.33 5.50 13.37
CA PRO A 49 22.18 5.01 14.44
C PRO A 49 23.56 5.65 14.38
N THR A 50 24.18 5.85 15.54
CA THR A 50 25.49 6.53 15.74
C THR A 50 25.48 8.05 15.52
N GLU A 51 24.36 8.63 15.08
CA GLU A 51 24.22 10.08 14.98
C GLU A 51 24.02 10.74 16.33
N LYS A 52 24.58 11.94 16.47
CA LYS A 52 24.30 12.85 17.58
C LYS A 52 23.54 14.05 17.04
N VAL A 53 22.27 14.20 17.44
CA VAL A 53 21.35 15.18 16.86
C VAL A 53 20.66 16.01 17.93
N ALA A 54 20.41 17.29 17.66
CA ALA A 54 19.43 18.07 18.38
C ALA A 54 18.05 17.78 17.80
N ILE A 55 17.09 17.47 18.68
CA ILE A 55 15.74 17.08 18.26
C ILE A 55 14.70 18.13 18.62
N GLN A 56 13.71 18.29 17.75
CA GLN A 56 12.48 19.04 18.03
C GLN A 56 11.37 18.03 18.38
N VAL A 57 10.79 18.19 19.57
CA VAL A 57 9.67 17.35 20.01
C VAL A 57 8.44 17.63 19.14
N ILE A 58 7.86 16.58 18.58
CA ILE A 58 6.59 16.61 17.85
C ILE A 58 5.44 16.27 18.82
N GLU A 59 5.61 15.18 19.56
CA GLU A 59 4.59 14.65 20.47
C GLU A 59 5.30 13.96 21.64
N GLU A 60 4.77 14.11 22.86
CA GLU A 60 5.23 13.37 24.02
C GLU A 60 4.06 12.67 24.69
N LYS A 61 4.14 11.35 24.82
CA LYS A 61 3.19 10.52 25.56
C LYS A 61 3.85 9.92 26.79
N ARG A 62 3.05 9.22 27.60
CA ARG A 62 3.52 8.53 28.81
C ARG A 62 4.60 7.49 28.51
N GLN A 63 4.38 6.67 27.48
CA GLN A 63 5.23 5.51 27.16
C GLN A 63 6.29 5.78 26.10
N TYR A 64 6.09 6.79 25.25
CA TYR A 64 7.00 7.12 24.17
C TYR A 64 6.95 8.60 23.80
N GLY A 65 8.01 9.10 23.16
CA GLY A 65 8.04 10.40 22.51
C GLY A 65 8.27 10.29 21.00
N ARG A 66 7.84 11.30 20.26
CA ARG A 66 8.14 11.50 18.84
C ARG A 66 8.83 12.83 18.65
N ALA A 67 9.88 12.83 17.86
CA ALA A 67 10.65 14.02 17.56
C ALA A 67 11.18 13.99 16.12
N LYS A 68 11.73 15.12 15.68
CA LYS A 68 12.43 15.26 14.40
C LYS A 68 13.84 15.79 14.65
N ALA A 69 14.84 15.21 14.00
CA ALA A 69 16.18 15.78 14.00
C ALA A 69 16.17 17.13 13.26
N VAL A 70 16.67 18.18 13.91
CA VAL A 70 16.73 19.55 13.36
C VAL A 70 18.16 20.07 13.21
N LYS A 71 19.13 19.45 13.89
CA LYS A 71 20.56 19.75 13.74
C LYS A 71 21.39 18.50 13.99
N TRP A 72 22.35 18.21 13.12
CA TRP A 72 23.28 17.09 13.27
C TRP A 72 24.62 17.62 13.81
N LEU A 73 25.01 17.13 14.97
CA LEU A 73 26.33 17.39 15.58
C LEU A 73 27.34 16.34 15.14
N LYS A 74 26.87 15.12 14.88
CA LYS A 74 27.62 14.03 14.24
C LYS A 74 26.67 13.28 13.31
N THR A 75 27.03 13.16 12.04
CA THR A 75 26.30 12.38 11.03
C THR A 75 26.89 10.97 10.93
N ALA A 76 26.06 9.99 10.58
CA ALA A 76 26.52 8.63 10.33
C ALA A 76 27.29 8.58 9.00
N GLU A 77 28.35 7.77 8.93
CA GLU A 77 29.20 7.66 7.73
C GLU A 77 28.42 7.09 6.53
N ASN A 78 27.44 6.23 6.80
CA ASN A 78 26.61 5.61 5.77
C ASN A 78 25.37 6.46 5.40
N ARG A 79 25.18 7.65 5.98
CA ARG A 79 24.04 8.52 5.63
C ARG A 79 24.03 8.82 4.14
N GLN A 80 22.88 8.65 3.51
CA GLN A 80 22.67 9.02 2.11
C GLN A 80 22.15 10.45 2.00
N THR A 81 22.53 11.12 0.91
CA THR A 81 21.87 12.34 0.48
C THR A 81 20.60 11.96 -0.29
N PRO A 82 19.39 12.36 0.17
CA PRO A 82 18.17 12.12 -0.57
C PRO A 82 18.26 12.68 -1.99
N SER A 83 17.88 11.89 -2.99
CA SER A 83 17.94 12.32 -4.40
C SER A 83 16.74 13.18 -4.80
N CYS A 84 15.59 12.99 -4.14
CA CYS A 84 14.41 13.83 -4.35
C CYS A 84 14.56 15.18 -3.63
N ALA A 85 14.54 16.28 -4.39
CA ALA A 85 14.70 17.65 -3.88
C ALA A 85 13.63 18.04 -2.83
N ILE A 86 12.42 17.46 -2.93
CA ILE A 86 11.31 17.74 -2.01
C ILE A 86 11.18 16.70 -0.88
N TYR A 87 12.14 15.79 -0.72
CA TYR A 87 12.09 14.68 0.26
C TYR A 87 11.80 15.15 1.68
N ALA A 88 12.40 16.26 2.12
CA ALA A 88 12.23 16.76 3.50
C ALA A 88 10.83 17.33 3.81
N GLN A 89 10.00 17.52 2.78
CA GLN A 89 8.68 18.16 2.85
C GLN A 89 7.54 17.23 2.42
N CYS A 90 7.78 16.40 1.39
CA CYS A 90 6.79 15.48 0.85
C CYS A 90 6.46 14.34 1.82
N GLY A 91 5.18 14.03 2.00
CA GLY A 91 4.74 12.91 2.85
C GLY A 91 4.95 11.51 2.26
N GLY A 92 5.45 11.39 1.04
CA GLY A 92 5.54 10.13 0.29
C GLY A 92 6.66 9.19 0.74
N CYS A 93 7.89 9.68 0.83
CA CYS A 93 9.08 8.88 1.18
C CYS A 93 9.61 9.27 2.56
N GLN A 94 10.06 8.30 3.35
CA GLN A 94 10.56 8.52 4.72
C GLN A 94 12.03 8.12 4.89
N MET A 95 12.60 7.32 3.99
CA MET A 95 13.90 6.67 4.22
C MET A 95 15.00 6.98 3.19
N GLN A 96 14.85 7.97 2.30
CA GLN A 96 15.89 8.25 1.29
C GLN A 96 17.27 8.63 1.86
N HIS A 97 17.33 9.05 3.12
CA HIS A 97 18.59 9.32 3.82
C HIS A 97 19.28 8.06 4.40
N ILE A 98 18.61 6.90 4.33
CA ILE A 98 19.07 5.61 4.83
C ILE A 98 19.54 4.79 3.63
N PRO A 99 20.72 4.13 3.67
CA PRO A 99 21.11 3.16 2.64
C PRO A 99 20.01 2.13 2.40
N LEU A 100 19.77 1.80 1.14
CA LEU A 100 18.67 0.89 0.77
C LEU A 100 18.78 -0.47 1.47
N GLU A 101 19.98 -1.05 1.55
CA GLU A 101 20.18 -2.33 2.24
C GLU A 101 19.91 -2.25 3.74
N VAL A 102 20.22 -1.12 4.38
CA VAL A 102 19.89 -0.90 5.80
C VAL A 102 18.37 -0.79 5.99
N GLN A 103 17.63 -0.18 5.05
CA GLN A 103 16.16 -0.17 5.10
C GLN A 103 15.60 -1.60 5.06
N ARG A 104 16.09 -2.40 4.12
CA ARG A 104 15.67 -3.79 3.90
C ARG A 104 15.97 -4.68 5.10
N GLU A 105 17.21 -4.65 5.58
CA GLU A 105 17.65 -5.41 6.75
C GLU A 105 16.81 -5.04 7.99
N THR A 106 16.62 -3.75 8.24
CA THR A 106 15.85 -3.28 9.40
C THR A 106 14.40 -3.78 9.36
N LYS A 107 13.74 -3.72 8.19
CA LYS A 107 12.38 -4.23 8.01
C LYS A 107 12.32 -5.75 8.23
N GLN A 108 13.23 -6.49 7.61
CA GLN A 108 13.28 -7.94 7.69
C GLN A 108 13.49 -8.43 9.12
N GLN A 109 14.48 -7.87 9.82
CA GLN A 109 14.77 -8.24 11.21
C GLN A 109 13.64 -7.87 12.16
N ALA A 110 13.04 -6.68 11.99
CA ALA A 110 11.97 -6.22 12.87
C ALA A 110 10.71 -7.12 12.81
N LEU A 111 10.34 -7.62 11.62
CA LEU A 111 9.25 -8.58 11.48
C LEU A 111 9.66 -9.95 12.04
N PHE A 112 10.79 -10.49 11.59
CA PHE A 112 11.24 -11.83 11.92
C PHE A 112 11.36 -12.04 13.44
N GLN A 113 11.98 -11.09 14.15
CA GLN A 113 12.14 -11.17 15.60
C GLN A 113 10.81 -11.17 16.37
N ARG A 114 9.75 -10.57 15.82
CA ARG A 114 8.42 -10.59 16.45
C ARG A 114 7.73 -11.93 16.21
N LEU A 115 7.79 -12.44 14.98
CA LEU A 115 7.18 -13.72 14.62
C LEU A 115 7.87 -14.90 15.33
N GLN A 116 9.20 -14.91 15.39
CA GLN A 116 9.96 -15.99 16.04
C GLN A 116 9.68 -16.11 17.55
N LYS A 117 9.17 -15.06 18.19
CA LYS A 117 8.76 -15.10 19.61
C LYS A 117 7.41 -15.79 19.83
N LEU A 118 6.62 -16.02 18.77
CA LEU A 118 5.28 -16.62 18.88
C LEU A 118 5.33 -18.14 19.01
N GLN A 119 6.42 -18.79 18.61
CA GLN A 119 6.59 -20.24 18.67
C GLN A 119 8.06 -20.60 18.95
N SER A 120 8.27 -21.77 19.55
CA SER A 120 9.63 -22.31 19.78
C SER A 120 10.26 -22.88 18.52
N SER A 121 9.45 -23.43 17.60
CA SER A 121 9.94 -23.98 16.34
C SER A 121 10.59 -22.89 15.48
N PRO A 122 11.73 -23.18 14.84
CA PRO A 122 12.42 -22.22 14.00
C PRO A 122 11.56 -21.88 12.77
N ILE A 123 11.45 -20.58 12.48
CA ILE A 123 10.84 -20.08 11.25
C ILE A 123 11.95 -19.91 10.23
N ALA A 124 11.76 -20.43 9.01
CA ALA A 124 12.67 -20.13 7.91
C ALA A 124 12.47 -18.68 7.44
N LEU A 125 13.48 -17.83 7.67
CA LEU A 125 13.54 -16.50 7.07
C LEU A 125 14.06 -16.63 5.64
N GLU A 126 13.14 -16.53 4.69
CA GLU A 126 13.44 -16.63 3.27
C GLU A 126 13.95 -15.27 2.75
N PRO A 127 14.75 -15.26 1.65
CA PRO A 127 15.27 -14.01 1.10
C PRO A 127 14.16 -13.00 0.81
N MET A 128 14.42 -11.72 1.14
CA MET A 128 13.51 -10.63 0.82
C MET A 128 13.26 -10.56 -0.69
N LEU A 129 11.99 -10.41 -1.08
CA LEU A 129 11.65 -10.08 -2.46
C LEU A 129 12.04 -8.62 -2.70
N VAL A 130 13.01 -8.41 -3.58
CA VAL A 130 13.57 -7.09 -3.91
C VAL A 130 13.39 -6.77 -5.39
N GLY A 131 13.37 -5.50 -5.74
CA GLY A 131 13.28 -5.01 -7.11
C GLY A 131 13.87 -3.61 -7.23
N GLN A 132 13.46 -2.87 -8.26
CA GLN A 132 13.92 -1.49 -8.46
C GLN A 132 13.43 -0.57 -7.33
N ALA A 133 14.32 0.29 -6.83
CA ALA A 133 14.00 1.26 -5.77
C ALA A 133 13.40 2.57 -6.29
N LYS A 134 13.50 2.80 -7.60
CA LYS A 134 12.98 3.95 -8.34
C LYS A 134 12.13 3.45 -9.51
N GLY A 135 11.24 4.29 -10.03
CA GLY A 135 10.43 3.95 -11.19
C GLY A 135 9.45 2.81 -10.99
N TYR A 136 9.18 2.38 -9.75
CA TYR A 136 8.42 1.17 -9.48
C TYR A 136 6.91 1.43 -9.34
N ARG A 137 6.52 2.65 -8.99
CA ARG A 137 5.16 2.98 -8.57
C ARG A 137 4.29 3.30 -9.79
N ARG A 138 3.51 2.32 -10.22
CA ARG A 138 2.59 2.39 -11.38
C ARG A 138 1.25 3.07 -11.09
N ARG A 139 1.00 3.51 -9.86
CA ARG A 139 -0.25 4.17 -9.47
C ARG A 139 -0.03 5.32 -8.50
N THR A 140 -0.67 6.46 -8.76
CA THR A 140 -0.59 7.62 -7.88
C THR A 140 -1.91 8.37 -7.78
N LYS A 141 -2.09 9.08 -6.67
CA LYS A 141 -3.20 9.99 -6.42
C LYS A 141 -2.64 11.35 -6.07
N LEU A 142 -2.88 12.32 -6.94
CA LEU A 142 -2.43 13.70 -6.84
C LEU A 142 -3.59 14.54 -6.31
N SER A 143 -3.40 15.18 -5.16
CA SER A 143 -4.37 16.15 -4.65
C SER A 143 -4.31 17.41 -5.50
N VAL A 144 -5.47 17.99 -5.80
CA VAL A 144 -5.59 19.25 -6.54
C VAL A 144 -6.35 20.23 -5.66
N ALA A 145 -5.76 21.38 -5.34
CA ALA A 145 -6.44 22.40 -4.55
C ALA A 145 -5.92 23.81 -4.83
N LEU A 146 -6.72 24.82 -4.52
CA LEU A 146 -6.27 26.20 -4.50
C LEU A 146 -5.43 26.48 -3.24
N GLN A 147 -4.23 27.00 -3.44
CA GLN A 147 -3.36 27.50 -2.38
C GLN A 147 -2.83 28.88 -2.77
N ASN A 148 -3.06 29.87 -1.91
CA ASN A 148 -2.66 31.27 -2.15
C ASN A 148 -3.14 31.81 -3.51
N GLY A 149 -4.34 31.43 -3.96
CA GLY A 149 -4.93 31.84 -5.24
C GLY A 149 -4.49 31.02 -6.46
N ASN A 150 -3.47 30.18 -6.33
CA ASN A 150 -2.97 29.32 -7.41
C ASN A 150 -3.47 27.89 -7.25
N LEU A 151 -3.76 27.22 -8.37
CA LEU A 151 -4.08 25.80 -8.36
C LEU A 151 -2.78 25.01 -8.20
N VAL A 152 -2.75 24.13 -7.20
CA VAL A 152 -1.60 23.28 -6.89
C VAL A 152 -2.00 21.82 -7.05
N MET A 153 -1.17 21.06 -7.75
CA MET A 153 -1.30 19.62 -7.93
C MET A 153 -0.06 18.92 -7.36
N GLY A 154 -0.27 17.91 -6.52
CA GLY A 154 0.83 17.10 -6.01
C GLY A 154 0.45 16.26 -4.79
N PHE A 155 1.42 16.04 -3.91
CA PHE A 155 1.22 15.25 -2.69
C PHE A 155 0.98 16.14 -1.48
N ARG A 156 0.38 15.57 -0.43
CA ARG A 156 0.34 16.24 0.86
C ARG A 156 1.74 16.29 1.48
N MET A 157 2.06 17.43 2.08
CA MET A 157 3.24 17.60 2.90
C MET A 157 3.15 16.70 4.15
N GLN A 158 4.31 16.30 4.66
CA GLN A 158 4.38 15.46 5.86
C GLN A 158 3.68 16.16 7.04
N ASN A 159 2.77 15.46 7.72
CA ASN A 159 1.99 15.96 8.86
C ASN A 159 1.21 17.27 8.57
N SER A 160 0.78 17.50 7.33
CA SER A 160 0.09 18.72 6.92
C SER A 160 -0.96 18.44 5.84
N ASN A 161 -1.98 19.31 5.76
CA ASN A 161 -2.97 19.31 4.68
C ASN A 161 -2.51 20.14 3.46
N LEU A 162 -1.36 20.81 3.55
CA LEU A 162 -0.80 21.55 2.43
C LEU A 162 -0.29 20.59 1.36
N ILE A 163 -0.48 20.97 0.10
CA ILE A 163 0.00 20.24 -1.07
C ILE A 163 1.37 20.81 -1.45
N ILE A 164 2.33 19.94 -1.73
CA ILE A 164 3.59 20.30 -2.36
C ILE A 164 3.46 20.05 -3.87
N PRO A 165 3.69 21.06 -4.73
CA PRO A 165 3.71 20.87 -6.17
C PRO A 165 4.69 19.76 -6.56
N LEU A 166 4.28 18.89 -7.47
CA LEU A 166 5.06 17.74 -7.90
C LEU A 166 5.38 17.82 -9.39
N GLU A 167 6.59 18.25 -9.73
CA GLU A 167 7.07 18.32 -11.12
C GLU A 167 7.66 17.00 -11.60
N GLN A 168 8.33 16.28 -10.70
CA GLN A 168 8.93 14.97 -10.96
C GLN A 168 8.84 14.12 -9.70
N CYS A 169 8.75 12.81 -9.87
CA CYS A 169 8.77 11.88 -8.75
C CYS A 169 9.53 10.61 -9.12
N GLU A 170 10.69 10.41 -8.51
CA GLU A 170 11.60 9.31 -8.86
C GLU A 170 11.05 7.91 -8.58
N ILE A 171 10.07 7.79 -7.67
CA ILE A 171 9.46 6.49 -7.39
C ILE A 171 8.33 6.17 -8.37
N LEU A 172 7.73 7.17 -9.02
CA LEU A 172 6.74 6.94 -10.07
C LEU A 172 7.44 6.36 -11.29
N THR A 173 6.75 5.47 -11.99
CA THR A 173 7.21 4.99 -13.29
C THR A 173 7.44 6.15 -14.24
N LEU A 174 8.29 5.94 -15.26
CA LEU A 174 8.68 7.01 -16.17
C LEU A 174 7.44 7.63 -16.85
N ALA A 175 6.51 6.81 -17.33
CA ALA A 175 5.29 7.26 -17.97
C ALA A 175 4.46 8.19 -17.09
N LEU A 176 4.35 7.89 -15.79
CA LEU A 176 3.61 8.74 -14.86
C LEU A 176 4.37 10.01 -14.48
N SER A 177 5.68 9.90 -14.26
CA SER A 177 6.52 11.05 -13.86
C SER A 177 6.60 12.11 -14.97
N THR A 178 6.69 11.70 -16.24
CA THR A 178 6.77 12.63 -17.38
C THR A 178 5.44 13.30 -17.70
N LEU A 179 4.30 12.74 -17.28
CA LEU A 179 2.99 13.38 -17.44
C LEU A 179 2.76 14.55 -16.48
N LEU A 180 3.49 14.62 -15.36
CA LEU A 180 3.23 15.61 -14.31
C LEU A 180 3.34 17.07 -14.80
N PRO A 181 4.39 17.49 -15.55
CA PRO A 181 4.48 18.87 -16.04
C PRO A 181 3.35 19.22 -17.02
N SER A 182 2.99 18.29 -17.91
CA SER A 182 1.91 18.51 -18.88
C SER A 182 0.54 18.64 -18.20
N LEU A 183 0.30 17.84 -17.15
CA LEU A 183 -0.89 17.98 -16.30
C LEU A 183 -0.93 19.32 -15.56
N GLN A 184 0.20 19.79 -15.03
CA GLN A 184 0.26 21.11 -14.40
C GLN A 184 -0.09 22.23 -15.40
N ASN A 185 0.39 22.13 -16.64
CA ASN A 185 0.09 23.09 -17.71
C ASN A 185 -1.40 23.07 -18.09
N LEU A 186 -2.01 21.90 -18.21
CA LEU A 186 -3.46 21.75 -18.42
C LEU A 186 -4.24 22.45 -17.30
N LEU A 187 -3.86 22.22 -16.05
CA LEU A 187 -4.54 22.76 -14.88
C LEU A 187 -4.32 24.28 -14.68
N ALA A 188 -3.21 24.84 -15.16
CA ALA A 188 -2.89 26.26 -15.00
C ALA A 188 -3.98 27.18 -15.59
N ASN A 189 -4.52 26.77 -16.74
CA ASN A 189 -5.52 27.52 -17.51
C ASN A 189 -6.97 27.09 -17.24
N TRP A 190 -7.17 26.15 -16.31
CA TRP A 190 -8.49 25.65 -15.94
C TRP A 190 -9.38 26.78 -15.42
N LYS A 191 -10.60 26.94 -15.95
CA LYS A 191 -11.49 28.04 -15.53
C LYS A 191 -12.09 27.77 -14.16
N GLN A 192 -12.68 26.59 -13.97
CA GLN A 192 -13.42 26.25 -12.75
C GLN A 192 -12.54 25.58 -11.68
N LYS A 193 -11.44 26.25 -11.31
CA LYS A 193 -10.38 25.70 -10.42
C LYS A 193 -10.89 25.14 -9.08
N LYS A 194 -11.97 25.71 -8.54
CA LYS A 194 -12.58 25.33 -7.25
C LYS A 194 -13.30 23.98 -7.29
N LEU A 195 -13.61 23.48 -8.49
CA LEU A 195 -14.39 22.25 -8.67
C LEU A 195 -13.50 21.01 -8.73
N LEU A 196 -12.17 21.17 -8.85
CA LEU A 196 -11.25 20.04 -8.94
C LEU A 196 -10.97 19.46 -7.55
N GLY A 197 -10.96 18.12 -7.45
CA GLY A 197 -10.64 17.40 -6.22
C GLY A 197 -9.27 16.72 -6.26
N HIS A 198 -9.14 15.72 -7.12
CA HIS A 198 -7.89 14.96 -7.27
C HIS A 198 -7.79 14.30 -8.64
N ILE A 199 -6.57 13.95 -9.01
CA ILE A 199 -6.27 13.15 -10.20
C ILE A 199 -5.69 11.82 -9.72
N GLU A 200 -6.20 10.70 -10.22
CA GLU A 200 -5.56 9.39 -10.07
C GLU A 200 -4.96 8.98 -11.41
N LEU A 201 -3.70 8.54 -11.39
CA LEU A 201 -3.01 8.02 -12.57
C LEU A 201 -2.63 6.58 -12.30
N VAL A 202 -2.85 5.72 -13.31
CA VAL A 202 -2.45 4.31 -13.28
C VAL A 202 -1.81 3.96 -14.61
N GLU A 203 -0.56 3.53 -14.59
CA GLU A 203 0.06 2.88 -15.73
C GLU A 203 -0.37 1.42 -15.75
N ALA A 204 -1.19 1.08 -16.73
CA ALA A 204 -1.57 -0.29 -17.12
C ALA A 204 -0.57 -0.80 -18.17
N ASP A 205 -0.66 -2.08 -18.55
CA ASP A 205 0.27 -2.65 -19.53
C ASP A 205 -0.07 -2.22 -20.97
N ASN A 206 -1.32 -1.79 -21.21
CA ASN A 206 -1.79 -1.29 -22.51
C ASN A 206 -1.94 0.22 -22.59
N THR A 207 -2.13 0.92 -21.47
CA THR A 207 -2.45 2.35 -21.45
C THR A 207 -2.03 3.01 -20.15
N VAL A 208 -1.96 4.33 -20.13
CA VAL A 208 -2.01 5.10 -18.88
C VAL A 208 -3.43 5.60 -18.70
N ALA A 209 -4.07 5.17 -17.63
CA ALA A 209 -5.42 5.58 -17.28
C ALA A 209 -5.39 6.75 -16.30
N MET A 210 -6.21 7.77 -16.56
CA MET A 210 -6.36 8.95 -15.74
C MET A 210 -7.80 9.10 -15.26
N LEU A 211 -7.99 9.21 -13.95
CA LEU A 211 -9.26 9.56 -13.33
C LEU A 211 -9.21 11.01 -12.82
N LEU A 212 -10.05 11.89 -13.35
CA LEU A 212 -10.25 13.22 -12.79
C LEU A 212 -11.51 13.26 -11.91
N ARG A 213 -11.34 13.56 -10.62
CA ARG A 213 -12.44 13.85 -9.70
C ARG A 213 -12.76 15.35 -9.72
N TYR A 214 -14.01 15.68 -10.03
CA TYR A 214 -14.52 17.05 -10.08
C TYR A 214 -15.90 17.16 -9.42
N MET A 215 -16.22 18.34 -8.89
CA MET A 215 -17.48 18.66 -8.21
C MET A 215 -18.37 19.54 -9.10
N GLY A 216 -19.69 19.43 -9.00
CA GLY A 216 -20.62 20.20 -9.83
C GLY A 216 -20.55 19.84 -11.32
N GLU A 217 -20.63 20.84 -12.20
CA GLU A 217 -20.58 20.68 -13.65
C GLU A 217 -19.25 21.21 -14.22
N LEU A 218 -18.70 20.55 -15.24
CA LEU A 218 -17.51 21.00 -15.94
C LEU A 218 -17.85 22.01 -17.04
N ASP A 219 -17.06 23.10 -17.12
CA ASP A 219 -17.11 24.04 -18.25
C ASP A 219 -16.77 23.31 -19.57
N SER A 220 -17.53 23.62 -20.62
CA SER A 220 -17.33 23.01 -21.95
C SER A 220 -15.91 23.22 -22.51
N SER A 221 -15.27 24.36 -22.23
CA SER A 221 -13.89 24.61 -22.65
C SER A 221 -12.87 23.82 -21.83
N ASP A 222 -13.12 23.65 -20.53
CA ASP A 222 -12.25 22.84 -19.66
C ASP A 222 -12.33 21.36 -20.08
N LEU A 223 -13.54 20.86 -20.39
CA LEU A 223 -13.74 19.50 -20.92
C LEU A 223 -13.07 19.31 -22.29
N ALA A 224 -13.21 20.27 -23.20
CA ALA A 224 -12.56 20.19 -24.52
C ALA A 224 -11.03 20.14 -24.41
N GLN A 225 -10.44 20.94 -23.52
CA GLN A 225 -8.99 20.90 -23.25
C GLN A 225 -8.57 19.56 -22.65
N LEU A 226 -9.36 19.00 -21.74
CA LEU A 226 -9.10 17.69 -21.14
C LEU A 226 -9.15 16.54 -22.17
N LEU A 227 -10.11 16.59 -23.09
CA LEU A 227 -10.23 15.61 -24.18
C LEU A 227 -9.05 15.71 -25.15
N ALA A 228 -8.69 16.92 -25.58
CA ALA A 228 -7.53 17.14 -26.44
C ALA A 228 -6.24 16.67 -25.76
N PHE A 229 -6.09 16.93 -24.45
CA PHE A 229 -4.97 16.45 -23.67
C PHE A 229 -4.92 14.91 -23.63
N ALA A 230 -6.05 14.25 -23.37
CA ALA A 230 -6.12 12.79 -23.35
C ALA A 230 -5.77 12.18 -24.71
N GLU A 231 -6.19 12.80 -25.81
CA GLU A 231 -5.83 12.37 -27.16
C GLU A 231 -4.32 12.54 -27.45
N GLU A 232 -3.76 13.71 -27.17
CA GLU A 232 -2.34 14.02 -27.37
C GLU A 232 -1.43 13.06 -26.58
N THR A 233 -1.82 12.77 -25.35
CA THR A 233 -1.05 11.91 -24.42
C THR A 233 -1.45 10.45 -24.49
N LYS A 234 -2.43 10.08 -25.33
CA LYS A 234 -2.98 8.72 -25.50
C LYS A 234 -3.45 8.10 -24.19
N LEU A 235 -4.05 8.91 -23.33
CA LEU A 235 -4.59 8.46 -22.04
C LEU A 235 -5.95 7.82 -22.21
N SER A 236 -6.23 6.88 -21.32
CA SER A 236 -7.60 6.43 -21.08
C SER A 236 -8.22 7.29 -20.00
N LEU A 237 -9.21 8.10 -20.37
CA LEU A 237 -9.78 9.13 -19.52
C LEU A 237 -11.04 8.65 -18.81
N PHE A 238 -11.07 8.84 -17.50
CA PHE A 238 -12.20 8.59 -16.64
C PHE A 238 -12.54 9.87 -15.87
N LEU A 239 -13.84 10.10 -15.66
CA LEU A 239 -14.35 11.22 -14.88
C LEU A 239 -15.14 10.71 -13.69
N MET A 240 -14.90 11.28 -12.50
CA MET A 240 -15.69 10.97 -11.31
C MET A 240 -16.40 12.21 -10.80
N ASN A 241 -17.73 12.13 -10.69
CA ASN A 241 -18.57 13.21 -10.20
C ASN A 241 -18.76 13.18 -8.67
N ASP A 242 -19.62 14.07 -8.14
CA ASP A 242 -19.93 14.15 -6.72
C ASP A 242 -20.62 12.93 -6.12
N ALA A 243 -21.42 12.24 -6.94
CA ALA A 243 -22.09 11.00 -6.56
C ALA A 243 -21.15 9.78 -6.59
N GLN A 244 -19.83 9.97 -6.75
CA GLN A 244 -18.83 8.91 -6.89
C GLN A 244 -19.04 8.00 -8.12
N GLN A 245 -19.88 8.43 -9.06
CA GLN A 245 -20.08 7.72 -10.32
C GLN A 245 -18.88 7.99 -11.23
N ILE A 246 -18.42 6.94 -11.89
CA ILE A 246 -17.27 6.97 -12.78
C ILE A 246 -17.73 6.70 -14.19
N GLU A 247 -17.37 7.59 -15.10
CA GLU A 247 -17.62 7.44 -16.52
C GLU A 247 -16.30 7.25 -17.26
N HIS A 248 -16.26 6.27 -18.16
CA HIS A 248 -15.16 6.09 -19.10
C HIS A 248 -15.42 6.93 -20.35
N ILE A 249 -14.59 7.93 -20.57
CA ILE A 249 -14.80 8.94 -21.62
C ILE A 249 -14.14 8.53 -22.94
N CYS A 250 -12.88 8.11 -22.89
CA CYS A 250 -12.13 7.69 -24.07
C CYS A 250 -10.93 6.81 -23.70
N GLY A 251 -10.35 6.16 -24.70
CA GLY A 251 -9.21 5.26 -24.57
C GLY A 251 -9.60 3.81 -24.32
N GLU A 252 -8.62 3.01 -23.92
CA GLU A 252 -8.80 1.59 -23.68
C GLU A 252 -9.11 1.32 -22.20
N LYS A 253 -9.88 0.27 -21.92
CA LYS A 253 -10.01 -0.20 -20.54
C LYS A 253 -8.66 -0.80 -20.09
N PRO A 254 -8.17 -0.44 -18.90
CA PRO A 254 -6.83 -0.85 -18.49
C PRO A 254 -6.80 -2.33 -18.10
N TYR A 255 -5.69 -2.99 -18.40
CA TYR A 255 -5.36 -4.32 -17.88
C TYR A 255 -3.88 -4.41 -17.51
N TYR A 256 -3.52 -5.41 -16.73
CA TYR A 256 -2.12 -5.80 -16.55
C TYR A 256 -1.94 -7.29 -16.75
N LYS A 257 -0.70 -7.69 -17.06
CA LYS A 257 -0.35 -9.09 -17.29
C LYS A 257 0.32 -9.71 -16.08
N LEU A 258 -0.05 -10.95 -15.80
CA LEU A 258 0.65 -11.85 -14.90
C LEU A 258 1.00 -13.10 -15.69
N ASN A 259 2.25 -13.19 -16.15
CA ASN A 259 2.68 -14.20 -17.13
C ASN A 259 1.77 -14.14 -18.37
N ASP A 260 1.10 -15.25 -18.69
CA ASP A 260 0.19 -15.37 -19.84
C ASP A 260 -1.24 -14.89 -19.53
N LEU A 261 -1.53 -14.53 -18.28
CA LEU A 261 -2.85 -14.05 -17.88
C LEU A 261 -2.99 -12.55 -18.11
N THR A 262 -4.16 -12.13 -18.58
CA THR A 262 -4.56 -10.72 -18.72
C THR A 262 -5.64 -10.39 -17.70
N LEU A 263 -5.37 -9.43 -16.81
CA LEU A 263 -6.28 -9.06 -15.74
C LEU A 263 -6.77 -7.63 -15.96
N HIS A 264 -8.04 -7.51 -16.35
CA HIS A 264 -8.76 -6.25 -16.43
C HIS A 264 -9.13 -5.77 -15.04
N PHE A 265 -9.15 -4.45 -14.88
CA PHE A 265 -9.52 -3.80 -13.62
C PHE A 265 -10.21 -2.46 -13.89
N SER A 266 -11.10 -2.05 -12.98
CA SER A 266 -11.62 -0.69 -12.96
C SER A 266 -10.56 0.28 -12.44
N ILE A 267 -10.56 1.52 -12.92
CA ILE A 267 -9.57 2.52 -12.52
C ILE A 267 -9.50 2.77 -11.00
N ARG A 268 -10.51 2.39 -10.22
CA ARG A 268 -10.50 2.47 -8.75
C ARG A 268 -10.24 1.16 -8.01
N ASP A 269 -10.18 0.05 -8.72
CA ASP A 269 -9.86 -1.22 -8.11
C ASP A 269 -8.45 -1.18 -7.51
N PHE A 270 -8.30 -1.91 -6.42
CA PHE A 270 -6.98 -2.09 -5.83
C PHE A 270 -6.15 -2.97 -6.75
N ILE A 271 -5.03 -2.42 -7.22
CA ILE A 271 -3.96 -3.16 -7.86
C ILE A 271 -2.66 -2.91 -7.11
N GLN A 272 -1.75 -3.87 -7.15
CA GLN A 272 -0.44 -3.71 -6.53
C GLN A 272 0.33 -2.57 -7.21
N VAL A 273 0.81 -1.62 -6.43
CA VAL A 273 1.45 -0.41 -6.97
C VAL A 273 2.81 -0.67 -7.59
N ASN A 274 3.42 -1.81 -7.31
CA ASN A 274 4.72 -2.24 -7.81
C ASN A 274 4.53 -3.55 -8.58
N ALA A 275 4.48 -3.45 -9.91
CA ALA A 275 4.18 -4.60 -10.78
C ALA A 275 5.22 -5.72 -10.65
N GLU A 276 6.51 -5.35 -10.59
CA GLU A 276 7.62 -6.30 -10.46
C GLU A 276 7.51 -7.11 -9.16
N GLN A 277 7.21 -6.43 -8.04
CA GLN A 277 7.03 -7.10 -6.76
C GLN A 277 5.75 -7.92 -6.69
N ASN A 278 4.67 -7.47 -7.35
CA ASN A 278 3.45 -8.27 -7.47
C ASN A 278 3.72 -9.62 -8.16
N GLN A 279 4.42 -9.62 -9.30
CA GLN A 279 4.76 -10.86 -10.01
C GLN A 279 5.60 -11.81 -9.14
N LYS A 280 6.60 -11.27 -8.43
CA LYS A 280 7.43 -12.05 -7.49
C LYS A 280 6.60 -12.60 -6.32
N MET A 281 5.70 -11.80 -5.77
CA MET A 281 4.81 -12.19 -4.67
C MET A 281 3.86 -13.30 -5.09
N VAL A 282 3.20 -13.18 -6.24
CA VAL A 282 2.32 -14.21 -6.82
C VAL A 282 3.11 -15.50 -7.02
N ALA A 283 4.27 -15.45 -7.68
CA ALA A 283 5.10 -16.63 -7.89
C ALA A 283 5.53 -17.29 -6.57
N GLN A 284 5.87 -16.50 -5.55
CA GLN A 284 6.25 -16.99 -4.23
C GLN A 284 5.09 -17.68 -3.51
N ALA A 285 3.89 -17.11 -3.60
CA ALA A 285 2.68 -17.68 -3.01
C ALA A 285 2.35 -19.04 -3.63
N LEU A 286 2.35 -19.13 -4.96
CA LEU A 286 2.14 -20.38 -5.70
C LEU A 286 3.17 -21.45 -5.31
N ASN A 287 4.45 -21.07 -5.25
CA ASN A 287 5.54 -21.96 -4.83
C ASN A 287 5.35 -22.48 -3.40
N TRP A 288 4.92 -21.64 -2.46
CA TRP A 288 4.73 -22.04 -1.06
C TRP A 288 3.47 -22.87 -0.82
N LEU A 289 2.41 -22.63 -1.59
CA LEU A 289 1.24 -23.51 -1.61
C LEU A 289 1.59 -24.89 -2.19
N ALA A 290 2.61 -24.97 -3.05
CA ALA A 290 3.11 -26.20 -3.69
C ALA A 290 1.95 -26.98 -4.34
N LEU A 291 1.31 -26.36 -5.32
CA LEU A 291 0.04 -26.81 -5.87
C LEU A 291 0.15 -28.10 -6.70
N GLU A 292 -0.89 -28.92 -6.61
CA GLU A 292 -1.13 -30.16 -7.36
C GLU A 292 -2.52 -30.11 -8.00
N LYS A 293 -2.75 -30.92 -9.03
CA LYS A 293 -4.02 -30.99 -9.76
C LYS A 293 -5.19 -31.55 -8.94
N SER A 294 -4.91 -32.17 -7.79
CA SER A 294 -5.92 -32.61 -6.82
C SER A 294 -6.33 -31.52 -5.82
N ASP A 295 -5.64 -30.38 -5.80
CA ASP A 295 -5.91 -29.34 -4.81
C ASP A 295 -7.20 -28.58 -5.10
N ARG A 296 -7.92 -28.29 -4.02
CA ARG A 296 -9.02 -27.35 -3.99
C ARG A 296 -8.62 -26.16 -3.12
N VAL A 297 -8.43 -25.01 -3.76
CA VAL A 297 -7.81 -23.83 -3.14
C VAL A 297 -8.86 -22.77 -2.87
N LEU A 298 -8.80 -22.16 -1.69
CA LEU A 298 -9.60 -20.98 -1.35
C LEU A 298 -8.70 -19.73 -1.32
N ASP A 299 -9.10 -18.69 -2.04
CA ASP A 299 -8.46 -17.38 -2.04
C ASP A 299 -9.40 -16.37 -1.39
N LEU A 300 -9.07 -15.92 -0.18
CA LEU A 300 -9.84 -14.95 0.59
C LEU A 300 -9.31 -13.54 0.34
N PHE A 301 -10.23 -12.57 0.22
CA PHE A 301 -9.92 -11.18 -0.16
C PHE A 301 -9.32 -11.11 -1.58
N CYS A 302 -9.89 -11.90 -2.49
CA CYS A 302 -9.27 -12.17 -3.78
C CYS A 302 -9.28 -10.98 -4.75
N GLY A 303 -10.08 -9.94 -4.46
CA GLY A 303 -10.27 -8.79 -5.33
C GLY A 303 -10.72 -9.21 -6.72
N MET A 304 -9.98 -8.78 -7.74
CA MET A 304 -10.25 -9.13 -9.15
C MET A 304 -9.57 -10.43 -9.63
N GLY A 305 -8.98 -11.21 -8.71
CA GLY A 305 -8.33 -12.49 -9.01
C GLY A 305 -6.80 -12.50 -9.13
N ASN A 306 -6.09 -11.63 -8.39
CA ASN A 306 -4.64 -11.42 -8.57
C ASN A 306 -3.83 -12.68 -8.27
N PHE A 307 -4.25 -13.43 -7.26
CA PHE A 307 -3.73 -14.76 -6.95
C PHE A 307 -4.63 -15.84 -7.54
N THR A 308 -5.96 -15.69 -7.46
CA THR A 308 -6.93 -16.72 -7.87
C THR A 308 -6.71 -17.26 -9.28
N LEU A 309 -6.46 -16.38 -10.26
CA LEU A 309 -6.29 -16.81 -11.65
C LEU A 309 -4.97 -17.56 -11.87
N PRO A 310 -3.81 -17.09 -11.37
CA PRO A 310 -2.59 -17.90 -11.34
C PRO A 310 -2.74 -19.23 -10.60
N LEU A 311 -3.47 -19.27 -9.47
CA LEU A 311 -3.74 -20.52 -8.74
C LEU A 311 -4.50 -21.51 -9.63
N ALA A 312 -5.49 -21.04 -10.39
CA ALA A 312 -6.33 -21.88 -11.26
C ALA A 312 -5.55 -22.54 -12.40
N GLN A 313 -4.45 -21.93 -12.89
CA GLN A 313 -3.57 -22.57 -13.87
C GLN A 313 -2.90 -23.85 -13.33
N GLN A 314 -2.70 -23.96 -12.01
CA GLN A 314 -1.95 -25.07 -11.39
C GLN A 314 -2.84 -26.03 -10.59
N ALA A 315 -3.78 -25.53 -9.80
CA ALA A 315 -4.66 -26.33 -8.95
C ALA A 315 -5.71 -27.13 -9.73
N GLY A 316 -6.42 -28.02 -9.03
CA GLY A 316 -7.60 -28.72 -9.55
C GLY A 316 -8.80 -27.80 -9.66
N TYR A 317 -9.13 -27.09 -8.57
CA TYR A 317 -10.24 -26.14 -8.52
C TYR A 317 -9.94 -24.99 -7.56
N VAL A 318 -10.37 -23.77 -7.88
CA VAL A 318 -10.12 -22.58 -7.06
C VAL A 318 -11.41 -21.82 -6.78
N VAL A 319 -11.58 -21.36 -5.55
CA VAL A 319 -12.66 -20.46 -5.16
C VAL A 319 -12.06 -19.14 -4.68
N GLY A 320 -12.42 -18.04 -5.33
CA GLY A 320 -12.12 -16.69 -4.87
C GLY A 320 -13.30 -16.08 -4.11
N VAL A 321 -13.04 -15.47 -2.96
CA VAL A 321 -14.06 -14.79 -2.15
C VAL A 321 -13.66 -13.34 -1.90
N GLU A 322 -14.58 -12.42 -2.20
CA GLU A 322 -14.38 -10.97 -2.11
C GLU A 322 -15.64 -10.30 -1.53
N GLY A 323 -15.46 -9.20 -0.79
CA GLY A 323 -16.56 -8.46 -0.18
C GLY A 323 -17.26 -7.49 -1.13
N VAL A 324 -16.58 -7.03 -2.18
CA VAL A 324 -17.07 -6.04 -3.15
C VAL A 324 -17.57 -6.73 -4.43
N GLU A 325 -18.88 -6.66 -4.71
CA GLU A 325 -19.50 -7.33 -5.87
C GLU A 325 -18.90 -6.87 -7.20
N GLU A 326 -18.57 -5.58 -7.36
CA GLU A 326 -17.98 -5.08 -8.61
C GLU A 326 -16.62 -5.73 -8.92
N MET A 327 -15.83 -6.05 -7.89
CA MET A 327 -14.58 -6.78 -8.05
C MET A 327 -14.81 -8.25 -8.37
N VAL A 328 -15.83 -8.87 -7.77
CA VAL A 328 -16.24 -10.27 -8.08
C VAL A 328 -16.70 -10.38 -9.54
N VAL A 329 -17.50 -9.44 -10.04
CA VAL A 329 -17.91 -9.39 -11.46
C VAL A 329 -16.68 -9.28 -12.37
N THR A 330 -15.75 -8.41 -12.03
CA THR A 330 -14.49 -8.25 -12.77
C THR A 330 -13.65 -9.53 -12.74
N ALA A 331 -13.56 -10.20 -11.59
CA ALA A 331 -12.82 -11.46 -11.44
C ALA A 331 -13.42 -12.59 -12.29
N ARG A 332 -14.75 -12.71 -12.33
CA ARG A 332 -15.46 -13.66 -13.21
C ARG A 332 -15.17 -13.38 -14.68
N GLN A 333 -15.22 -12.10 -15.08
CA GLN A 333 -14.89 -11.72 -16.45
C GLN A 333 -13.44 -12.06 -16.80
N ASN A 334 -12.48 -11.76 -15.91
CA ASN A 334 -11.09 -12.14 -16.10
C ASN A 334 -10.93 -13.67 -16.25
N ALA A 335 -11.62 -14.49 -15.46
CA ALA A 335 -11.56 -15.95 -15.62
C ALA A 335 -12.04 -16.41 -17.00
N VAL A 336 -13.16 -15.86 -17.49
CA VAL A 336 -13.70 -16.18 -18.81
C VAL A 336 -12.73 -15.77 -19.92
N GLU A 337 -12.18 -14.56 -19.85
CA GLU A 337 -11.24 -14.04 -20.86
C GLU A 337 -9.92 -14.81 -20.88
N ASN A 338 -9.50 -15.35 -19.74
CA ASN A 338 -8.32 -16.23 -19.63
C ASN A 338 -8.65 -17.72 -19.81
N GLN A 339 -9.89 -18.07 -20.16
CA GLN A 339 -10.32 -19.45 -20.43
C GLN A 339 -10.07 -20.41 -19.24
N LEU A 340 -10.35 -19.94 -18.03
CA LEU A 340 -10.22 -20.70 -16.80
C LEU A 340 -11.61 -21.20 -16.34
N ASP A 341 -11.90 -22.47 -16.61
CA ASP A 341 -13.19 -23.09 -16.25
C ASP A 341 -13.20 -23.73 -14.86
N ASN A 342 -12.04 -23.84 -14.21
CA ASN A 342 -11.87 -24.48 -12.90
C ASN A 342 -11.80 -23.47 -11.74
N VAL A 343 -12.43 -22.31 -11.91
CA VAL A 343 -12.47 -21.25 -10.89
C VAL A 343 -13.87 -20.69 -10.72
N ALA A 344 -14.26 -20.41 -9.48
CA ALA A 344 -15.50 -19.71 -9.15
C ALA A 344 -15.24 -18.54 -8.21
N PHE A 345 -16.06 -17.49 -8.33
CA PHE A 345 -15.96 -16.29 -7.49
C PHE A 345 -17.29 -16.00 -6.79
N TYR A 346 -17.21 -15.68 -5.51
CA TYR A 346 -18.37 -15.38 -4.66
C TYR A 346 -18.19 -14.07 -3.93
N GLN A 347 -19.26 -13.28 -3.90
CA GLN A 347 -19.35 -12.17 -2.98
C GLN A 347 -19.77 -12.70 -1.62
N THR A 348 -19.00 -12.39 -0.59
CA THR A 348 -19.32 -12.81 0.78
C THR A 348 -18.76 -11.82 1.78
N ASN A 349 -19.56 -11.49 2.80
CA ASN A 349 -19.08 -10.76 3.96
C ASN A 349 -18.22 -11.68 4.84
N LEU A 350 -16.89 -11.51 4.77
CA LEU A 350 -15.94 -12.35 5.52
C LEU A 350 -15.94 -12.08 7.03
N ASP A 351 -16.64 -11.04 7.50
CA ASP A 351 -16.90 -10.82 8.94
C ASP A 351 -17.90 -11.84 9.51
N GLU A 352 -18.72 -12.45 8.65
CA GLU A 352 -19.70 -13.45 9.02
C GLU A 352 -19.16 -14.88 8.88
N ARG A 353 -19.84 -15.82 9.51
CA ARG A 353 -19.52 -17.24 9.40
C ARG A 353 -19.72 -17.71 7.96
N PHE A 354 -18.63 -18.14 7.31
CA PHE A 354 -18.64 -18.54 5.91
C PHE A 354 -18.47 -20.05 5.65
N VAL A 355 -18.27 -20.86 6.69
CA VAL A 355 -18.07 -22.31 6.52
C VAL A 355 -19.34 -23.07 6.10
N ASP A 356 -20.51 -22.47 6.33
CA ASP A 356 -21.81 -23.04 5.94
C ASP A 356 -22.26 -22.54 4.56
N GLN A 357 -21.45 -21.71 3.89
CA GLN A 357 -21.77 -21.21 2.55
C GLN A 357 -21.75 -22.35 1.54
N PRO A 358 -22.59 -22.31 0.48
CA PRO A 358 -22.63 -23.39 -0.52
C PRO A 358 -21.28 -23.67 -1.17
N TRP A 359 -20.45 -22.64 -1.37
CA TRP A 359 -19.11 -22.77 -1.94
C TRP A 359 -18.09 -23.42 -1.00
N ALA A 360 -18.40 -23.51 0.31
CA ALA A 360 -17.60 -24.18 1.33
C ALA A 360 -18.08 -25.62 1.65
N ALA A 361 -19.11 -26.11 0.95
CA ALA A 361 -19.65 -27.45 1.17
C ALA A 361 -18.62 -28.58 0.89
N GLU A 362 -17.70 -28.33 -0.03
CA GLU A 362 -16.54 -29.18 -0.28
C GLU A 362 -15.33 -28.64 0.48
N ALA A 363 -14.45 -29.54 0.94
CA ALA A 363 -13.26 -29.16 1.69
C ALA A 363 -12.26 -28.38 0.83
N PHE A 364 -11.51 -27.48 1.47
CA PHE A 364 -10.34 -26.82 0.88
C PHE A 364 -9.10 -27.32 1.59
N ASN A 365 -8.13 -27.82 0.85
CA ASN A 365 -6.87 -28.26 1.45
C ASN A 365 -5.85 -27.12 1.52
N LYS A 366 -5.98 -26.08 0.69
CA LYS A 366 -5.04 -24.95 0.65
C LYS A 366 -5.78 -23.61 0.68
N VAL A 367 -5.25 -22.66 1.43
CA VAL A 367 -5.84 -21.30 1.54
C VAL A 367 -4.79 -20.24 1.27
N LEU A 368 -5.17 -19.21 0.52
CA LEU A 368 -4.45 -17.95 0.41
C LEU A 368 -5.32 -16.83 0.99
N LEU A 369 -4.70 -15.85 1.65
CA LEU A 369 -5.38 -14.63 2.06
C LEU A 369 -4.47 -13.40 1.96
N ASP A 370 -5.00 -12.31 1.40
CA ASP A 370 -4.35 -11.00 1.30
C ASP A 370 -5.28 -9.89 1.84
N PRO A 371 -5.51 -9.84 3.16
CA PRO A 371 -6.43 -8.88 3.75
C PRO A 371 -5.89 -7.45 3.74
N ALA A 372 -6.82 -6.50 3.93
CA ALA A 372 -6.48 -5.11 4.16
C ALA A 372 -5.67 -4.90 5.48
N ARG A 373 -5.30 -3.64 5.75
CA ARG A 373 -4.41 -3.25 6.87
C ARG A 373 -4.91 -3.65 8.27
N ASN A 374 -6.20 -3.97 8.43
CA ASN A 374 -6.78 -4.46 9.68
C ASN A 374 -6.48 -5.94 9.96
N GLY A 375 -5.92 -6.68 8.98
CA GLY A 375 -5.70 -8.12 9.06
C GLY A 375 -6.99 -8.93 8.93
N ALA A 376 -6.89 -10.24 9.11
CA ALA A 376 -7.99 -11.19 8.93
C ALA A 376 -8.47 -11.84 10.24
N TYR A 377 -8.10 -11.30 11.41
CA TYR A 377 -8.42 -11.88 12.73
C TYR A 377 -9.86 -12.37 12.89
N PHE A 378 -10.83 -11.62 12.35
CA PHE A 378 -12.26 -11.92 12.39
C PHE A 378 -12.63 -13.17 11.57
N ALA A 379 -11.92 -13.45 10.49
CA ALA A 379 -12.16 -14.57 9.59
C ALA A 379 -11.40 -15.85 10.02
N LEU A 380 -10.37 -15.73 10.88
CA LEU A 380 -9.47 -16.84 11.17
C LEU A 380 -10.13 -18.04 11.87
N ASP A 381 -11.16 -17.85 12.70
CA ASP A 381 -11.84 -18.99 13.35
C ASP A 381 -12.53 -19.85 12.28
N HIS A 382 -13.28 -19.20 11.41
CA HIS A 382 -13.96 -19.81 10.27
C HIS A 382 -12.97 -20.47 9.30
N LEU A 383 -11.84 -19.82 9.02
CA LEU A 383 -10.77 -20.39 8.20
C LEU A 383 -10.19 -21.67 8.85
N CYS A 384 -9.92 -21.64 10.15
CA CYS A 384 -9.39 -22.78 10.87
C CYS A 384 -10.36 -23.97 10.90
N GLU A 385 -11.67 -23.73 10.92
CA GLU A 385 -12.72 -24.76 10.81
C GLU A 385 -12.68 -25.48 9.44
N LEU A 386 -12.31 -24.80 8.35
CA LEU A 386 -12.09 -25.43 7.05
C LEU A 386 -10.90 -26.40 7.04
N ASN A 387 -10.04 -26.31 8.06
CA ASN A 387 -8.92 -27.22 8.31
C ASN A 387 -7.96 -27.45 7.11
N PRO A 388 -7.51 -26.41 6.38
CA PRO A 388 -6.52 -26.57 5.33
C PRO A 388 -5.18 -27.11 5.86
N GLU A 389 -4.43 -27.81 5.02
CA GLU A 389 -3.08 -28.26 5.33
C GLU A 389 -2.04 -27.13 5.24
N ARG A 390 -2.29 -26.14 4.37
CA ARG A 390 -1.40 -25.00 4.11
C ARG A 390 -2.17 -23.70 3.98
N ILE A 391 -1.62 -22.65 4.59
CA ILE A 391 -2.14 -21.28 4.49
C ILE A 391 -1.00 -20.35 4.09
N VAL A 392 -1.16 -19.64 2.97
CA VAL A 392 -0.28 -18.53 2.59
C VAL A 392 -0.96 -17.22 2.95
N TYR A 393 -0.35 -16.46 3.85
CA TYR A 393 -0.85 -15.17 4.32
C TYR A 393 0.03 -14.05 3.76
N VAL A 394 -0.55 -13.14 2.98
CA VAL A 394 0.08 -11.88 2.55
C VAL A 394 -0.39 -10.75 3.46
N SER A 395 0.53 -9.89 3.92
CA SER A 395 0.20 -8.81 4.84
C SER A 395 1.03 -7.55 4.58
N CYS A 396 0.34 -6.42 4.49
CA CYS A 396 0.93 -5.08 4.46
C CYS A 396 1.08 -4.41 5.85
N ASN A 397 0.76 -5.13 6.94
CA ASN A 397 0.85 -4.61 8.30
C ASN A 397 1.47 -5.65 9.26
N PRO A 398 2.70 -5.40 9.77
CA PRO A 398 3.39 -6.35 10.63
C PRO A 398 2.70 -6.55 11.98
N ALA A 399 1.99 -5.55 12.50
CA ALA A 399 1.34 -5.64 13.81
C ALA A 399 0.13 -6.57 13.77
N THR A 400 -0.71 -6.45 12.74
CA THR A 400 -1.87 -7.34 12.56
C THR A 400 -1.43 -8.73 12.15
N LEU A 401 -0.38 -8.88 11.32
CA LEU A 401 0.17 -10.20 11.00
C LEU A 401 0.63 -10.94 12.27
N VAL A 402 1.34 -10.28 13.19
CA VAL A 402 1.78 -10.92 14.46
C VAL A 402 0.59 -11.40 15.29
N ARG A 403 -0.47 -10.58 15.41
CA ARG A 403 -1.71 -10.94 16.12
C ARG A 403 -2.41 -12.13 15.45
N ASP A 404 -2.47 -12.12 14.13
CA ASP A 404 -3.19 -13.12 13.33
C ASP A 404 -2.41 -14.44 13.31
N ALA A 405 -1.08 -14.38 13.22
CA ALA A 405 -0.19 -15.52 13.37
C ALA A 405 -0.32 -16.20 14.73
N GLU A 406 -0.43 -15.42 15.83
CA GLU A 406 -0.65 -15.97 17.17
C GLU A 406 -1.95 -16.79 17.24
N LYS A 407 -3.02 -16.31 16.59
CA LYS A 407 -4.30 -17.01 16.52
C LYS A 407 -4.22 -18.29 15.68
N LEU A 408 -3.57 -18.26 14.53
CA LEU A 408 -3.33 -19.45 13.71
C LEU A 408 -2.51 -20.50 14.47
N ILE A 409 -1.46 -20.07 15.18
CA ILE A 409 -0.62 -20.98 15.98
C ILE A 409 -1.43 -21.64 17.10
N LYS A 410 -2.24 -20.87 17.82
CA LYS A 410 -3.18 -21.40 18.84
C LYS A 410 -4.22 -22.37 18.25
N SER A 411 -4.50 -22.26 16.96
CA SER A 411 -5.45 -23.12 16.23
C SER A 411 -4.80 -24.37 15.60
N GLY A 412 -3.56 -24.67 15.98
CA GLY A 412 -2.86 -25.89 15.53
C GLY A 412 -2.11 -25.74 14.21
N TYR A 413 -1.71 -24.53 13.83
CA TYR A 413 -0.78 -24.29 12.73
C TYR A 413 0.62 -23.97 13.26
N SER A 414 1.64 -24.16 12.43
CA SER A 414 2.99 -23.66 12.67
C SER A 414 3.40 -22.72 11.55
N LEU A 415 3.98 -21.58 11.91
CA LEU A 415 4.57 -20.66 10.95
C LEU A 415 5.90 -21.26 10.45
N ALA A 416 5.90 -21.77 9.23
CA ALA A 416 7.04 -22.48 8.65
C ALA A 416 8.02 -21.52 7.98
N LYS A 417 7.52 -20.53 7.23
CA LYS A 417 8.33 -19.61 6.44
C LYS A 417 7.80 -18.18 6.50
N VAL A 418 8.70 -17.22 6.39
CA VAL A 418 8.36 -15.80 6.18
C VAL A 418 9.37 -15.15 5.25
N ALA A 419 8.88 -14.29 4.37
CA ALA A 419 9.68 -13.39 3.55
C ALA A 419 9.09 -11.98 3.63
N VAL A 420 9.96 -10.97 3.64
CA VAL A 420 9.55 -9.57 3.48
C VAL A 420 9.57 -9.23 1.99
N ILE A 421 8.68 -8.33 1.59
CA ILE A 421 8.55 -7.84 0.22
C ILE A 421 8.88 -6.36 0.23
N ASP A 422 9.87 -5.94 -0.56
CA ASP A 422 10.24 -4.54 -0.73
C ASP A 422 9.27 -3.85 -1.71
N MET A 423 7.97 -3.90 -1.40
CA MET A 423 6.91 -3.36 -2.25
C MET A 423 7.01 -1.84 -2.40
N PHE A 424 7.44 -1.17 -1.33
CA PHE A 424 7.53 0.29 -1.25
C PHE A 424 8.91 0.76 -0.75
N PRO A 425 9.97 0.65 -1.58
CA PRO A 425 11.29 1.19 -1.27
C PRO A 425 11.21 2.66 -0.87
N HIS A 426 12.07 3.08 0.06
CA HIS A 426 12.13 4.43 0.65
C HIS A 426 10.97 4.82 1.59
N THR A 427 10.04 3.91 1.88
CA THR A 427 8.90 4.18 2.78
C THR A 427 8.94 3.35 4.06
N GLY A 428 8.18 3.78 5.07
CA GLY A 428 7.95 3.01 6.30
C GLY A 428 7.02 1.80 6.16
N HIS A 429 6.48 1.53 4.96
CA HIS A 429 5.65 0.35 4.72
C HIS A 429 6.48 -0.93 4.76
N LEU A 430 5.89 -1.98 5.30
CA LEU A 430 6.47 -3.31 5.38
C LEU A 430 5.42 -4.31 4.93
N GLU A 431 5.71 -5.00 3.84
CA GLU A 431 4.87 -6.05 3.29
C GLU A 431 5.57 -7.39 3.43
N SER A 432 4.80 -8.46 3.58
CA SER A 432 5.33 -9.78 3.89
C SER A 432 4.41 -10.88 3.40
N ILE A 433 5.00 -12.03 3.17
CA ILE A 433 4.30 -13.28 2.87
C ILE A 433 4.75 -14.31 3.89
N SER A 434 3.81 -15.10 4.40
CA SER A 434 4.05 -16.11 5.44
C SER A 434 3.38 -17.43 5.06
N LEU A 435 4.06 -18.55 5.28
CA LEU A 435 3.51 -19.90 5.10
C LEU A 435 3.25 -20.52 6.46
N PHE A 436 1.98 -20.86 6.71
CA PHE A 436 1.57 -21.69 7.83
C PHE A 436 1.25 -23.10 7.32
N VAL A 437 1.64 -24.10 8.10
CA VAL A 437 1.33 -25.51 7.84
C VAL A 437 0.63 -26.10 9.04
N LYS A 438 -0.28 -27.05 8.83
CA LYS A 438 -0.91 -27.78 9.93
C LYS A 438 0.18 -28.43 10.80
N ALA A 439 0.17 -28.17 12.10
CA ALA A 439 1.11 -28.78 13.02
C ALA A 439 0.84 -30.29 13.10
N LYS A 440 1.92 -31.09 13.15
CA LYS A 440 1.84 -32.55 13.30
C LYS A 440 1.46 -32.97 14.70
#